data_AF-A0A0L8FQK4-F1
#
_entry.id   AF-A0A0L8FQK4-F1
#
_cell.length_a   1.000
_cell.length_b   1.000
_cell.length_c   1.000
_cell.angle_alpha   90.00
_cell.angle_beta   90.00
_cell.angle_gamma   90.00
#
_symmetry.space_group_name_H-M   'P 1'
#
loop_
_entity.id
_entity.type
_entity.pdbx_description
1 polymer ?
#
loop_
_entity_poly.entity_id
_entity_poly.type
_entity_poly.pdbx_seq_one_letter_code
_entity_poly.pdbx_strand_id
1 'polypeptide(L)'
;MWLSKNKVSLRNLSMVLRQIPGIPPLEKLEIVKESVEKAKDAVHMDITDGSSWANLGNAYLSLFFAEGQNPKTLKQAMSAYNQAVRDPVAKNNPDLHFNRAIAYKYQEDYQEALEGFSTAKALDCDWLGPVEQETRLLDFLTQLTMLQSSHGKMKAKKLINLSKSIKESDLGPYQGGNYTADNGRTVELKKKMFKELQPGVNKHTVIVGKVVCTISHVDPIPL
;
A
#
# COMPACT_ATOMS: atom_id res chain seq x y z
N MET A 1 22.25 -21.33 -32.67
CA MET A 1 21.90 -21.89 -31.35
C MET A 1 20.81 -20.99 -30.79
N TRP A 2 19.54 -21.42 -30.84
CA TRP A 2 18.44 -20.60 -30.34
C TRP A 2 18.48 -20.66 -28.81
N LEU A 3 18.75 -19.53 -28.16
CA LEU A 3 18.60 -19.40 -26.70
C LEU A 3 17.12 -19.63 -26.38
N SER A 4 16.78 -20.82 -25.89
CA SER A 4 15.44 -21.11 -25.42
C SER A 4 15.13 -20.20 -24.23
N LYS A 5 13.97 -19.53 -24.25
CA LYS A 5 13.50 -18.76 -23.09
C LYS A 5 13.54 -19.65 -21.83
N ASN A 6 13.98 -19.07 -20.71
CA ASN A 6 14.14 -19.77 -19.44
C ASN A 6 13.51 -18.91 -18.33
N LYS A 7 12.58 -19.48 -17.55
CA LYS A 7 11.90 -18.79 -16.45
C LYS A 7 12.87 -18.25 -15.40
N VAL A 8 13.97 -18.94 -15.14
CA VAL A 8 15.02 -18.50 -14.22
C VAL A 8 15.67 -17.21 -14.73
N SER A 9 16.08 -17.19 -16.00
CA SER A 9 16.69 -16.00 -16.62
C SER A 9 15.72 -14.82 -16.68
N LEU A 10 14.45 -15.08 -16.96
CA LEU A 10 13.40 -14.05 -16.99
C LEU A 10 13.14 -13.44 -15.61
N ARG A 11 13.08 -14.27 -14.55
CA ARG A 11 13.01 -13.79 -13.16
C ARG A 11 14.23 -12.95 -12.79
N ASN A 12 15.43 -13.45 -13.08
CA ASN A 12 16.66 -12.75 -12.72
C ASN A 12 16.76 -11.41 -13.46
N LEU A 13 16.41 -11.37 -14.75
CA LEU A 13 16.35 -10.13 -15.51
C LEU A 13 15.33 -9.15 -14.91
N SER A 14 14.13 -9.63 -14.58
CA SER A 14 13.11 -8.85 -13.88
C SER A 14 13.63 -8.25 -12.57
N MET A 15 14.37 -9.02 -11.77
CA MET A 15 14.99 -8.54 -10.52
C MET A 15 16.04 -7.47 -10.77
N VAL A 16 16.98 -7.73 -11.69
CA VAL A 16 18.09 -6.80 -12.00
C VAL A 16 17.56 -5.47 -12.51
N LEU A 17 16.59 -5.48 -13.42
CA LEU A 17 15.98 -4.25 -13.97
C LEU A 17 15.50 -3.30 -12.85
N ARG A 18 14.93 -3.81 -11.76
CA ARG A 18 14.42 -2.98 -10.65
C ARG A 18 15.51 -2.42 -9.74
N GLN A 19 16.71 -2.98 -9.80
CA GLN A 19 17.82 -2.68 -8.90
C GLN A 19 18.92 -1.84 -9.56
N ILE A 20 18.75 -1.45 -10.84
CA ILE A 20 19.74 -0.63 -11.54
C ILE A 20 19.85 0.74 -10.83
N PRO A 21 21.05 1.11 -10.33
CA PRO A 21 21.24 2.37 -9.62
C PRO A 21 21.35 3.55 -10.59
N GLY A 22 21.06 4.77 -10.11
CA GLY A 22 21.37 6.01 -10.85
C GLY A 22 20.45 6.34 -12.02
N ILE A 23 19.34 5.63 -12.21
CA ILE A 23 18.38 5.92 -13.28
C ILE A 23 17.48 7.12 -12.92
N PRO A 24 17.27 8.09 -13.83
CA PRO A 24 16.30 9.16 -13.65
C PRO A 24 14.86 8.66 -13.42
N PRO A 25 14.00 9.38 -12.67
CA PRO A 25 12.65 8.90 -12.32
C PRO A 25 11.77 8.48 -13.50
N LEU A 26 11.80 9.21 -14.62
CA LEU A 26 11.01 8.89 -15.82
C LEU A 26 11.46 7.58 -16.47
N GLU A 27 12.77 7.37 -16.62
CA GLU A 27 13.35 6.14 -17.17
C GLU A 27 13.15 4.96 -16.22
N LYS A 28 13.16 5.22 -14.90
CA LYS A 28 12.91 4.21 -13.88
C LYS A 28 11.52 3.59 -14.03
N LEU A 29 10.51 4.38 -14.38
CA LEU A 29 9.16 3.85 -14.60
C LEU A 29 9.12 2.85 -15.76
N GLU A 30 9.75 3.17 -16.89
CA GLU A 30 9.79 2.28 -18.06
C GLU A 30 10.56 0.99 -17.78
N ILE A 31 11.67 1.08 -17.04
CA ILE A 31 12.45 -0.09 -16.62
C ILE A 31 11.66 -0.98 -15.66
N VAL A 32 10.87 -0.39 -14.76
CA VAL A 32 9.99 -1.15 -13.86
C VAL A 32 8.85 -1.80 -14.64
N LYS A 33 8.26 -1.13 -15.65
CA LYS A 33 7.28 -1.75 -16.55
C LYS A 33 7.88 -2.94 -17.30
N GLU A 34 9.10 -2.80 -17.83
CA GLU A 34 9.79 -3.92 -18.48
C GLU A 34 10.01 -5.08 -17.50
N SER A 35 10.40 -4.79 -16.26
CA SER A 35 10.56 -5.80 -15.20
C SER A 35 9.27 -6.60 -14.95
N VAL A 36 8.10 -5.93 -14.98
CA VAL A 36 6.80 -6.58 -14.86
C VAL A 36 6.55 -7.53 -16.03
N GLU A 37 6.85 -7.10 -17.26
CA GLU A 37 6.68 -7.96 -18.45
C GLU A 37 7.59 -9.20 -18.39
N LYS A 38 8.86 -9.07 -17.96
CA LYS A 38 9.74 -10.24 -17.77
C LYS A 38 9.22 -11.17 -16.67
N ALA A 39 8.66 -10.64 -15.59
CA ALA A 39 8.06 -11.45 -14.54
C ALA A 39 6.80 -12.20 -15.02
N LYS A 40 5.95 -11.55 -15.83
CA LYS A 40 4.80 -12.20 -16.46
C LYS A 40 5.23 -13.33 -17.40
N ASP A 41 6.25 -13.09 -18.23
CA ASP A 41 6.82 -14.12 -19.11
C ASP A 41 7.31 -15.33 -18.28
N ALA A 42 7.96 -15.10 -17.14
CA ALA A 42 8.41 -16.18 -16.25
C ALA A 42 7.24 -17.00 -15.67
N VAL A 43 6.16 -16.34 -15.24
CA VAL A 43 4.94 -17.01 -14.77
C VAL A 43 4.25 -17.77 -15.91
N HIS A 44 4.22 -17.20 -17.12
CA HIS A 44 3.59 -17.86 -18.27
C HIS A 44 4.30 -19.16 -18.67
N MET A 45 5.62 -19.23 -18.46
CA MET A 45 6.39 -20.45 -18.69
C MET A 45 6.05 -21.58 -17.70
N ASP A 46 5.70 -21.23 -16.46
CA ASP A 46 5.31 -22.19 -15.43
C ASP A 46 4.41 -21.52 -14.38
N ILE A 47 3.10 -21.69 -14.54
CA ILE A 47 2.10 -21.09 -13.66
C ILE A 47 2.07 -21.71 -12.26
N THR A 48 2.76 -22.83 -12.04
CA THR A 48 2.84 -23.52 -10.75
C THR A 48 4.04 -23.08 -9.91
N ASP A 49 4.99 -22.36 -10.52
CA ASP A 49 6.21 -21.88 -9.86
C ASP A 49 5.94 -20.65 -8.97
N GLY A 50 5.88 -20.87 -7.66
CA GLY A 50 5.62 -19.82 -6.69
C GLY A 50 6.72 -18.77 -6.65
N SER A 51 7.96 -19.10 -7.00
CA SER A 51 9.05 -18.12 -7.07
C SER A 51 8.89 -17.17 -8.26
N SER A 52 8.29 -17.63 -9.36
CA SER A 52 7.90 -16.77 -10.48
C SER A 52 6.76 -15.82 -10.10
N TRP A 53 5.76 -16.32 -9.36
CA TRP A 53 4.69 -15.50 -8.80
C TRP A 53 5.19 -14.48 -7.77
N ALA A 54 6.11 -14.88 -6.89
CA ALA A 54 6.74 -13.98 -5.91
C ALA A 54 7.47 -12.83 -6.61
N ASN A 55 8.27 -13.15 -7.64
CA ASN A 55 8.95 -12.12 -8.42
C ASN A 55 7.97 -11.19 -9.16
N LEU A 56 6.85 -11.71 -9.67
CA LEU A 56 5.79 -10.87 -10.25
C LEU A 56 5.15 -9.94 -9.22
N GLY A 57 4.91 -10.43 -7.99
CA GLY A 57 4.48 -9.59 -6.88
C GLY A 57 5.46 -8.46 -6.59
N ASN A 58 6.77 -8.77 -6.51
CA ASN A 58 7.83 -7.77 -6.31
C ASN A 58 7.87 -6.74 -7.46
N ALA A 59 7.62 -7.18 -8.69
CA ALA A 59 7.57 -6.30 -9.85
C ALA A 59 6.40 -5.32 -9.78
N TYR A 60 5.20 -5.81 -9.46
CA TYR A 60 4.03 -4.96 -9.27
C TYR A 60 4.16 -4.03 -8.07
N LEU A 61 4.74 -4.49 -6.96
CA LEU A 61 4.98 -3.63 -5.80
C LEU A 61 5.95 -2.49 -6.14
N SER A 62 6.99 -2.77 -6.94
CA SER A 62 7.89 -1.74 -7.44
C SER A 62 7.19 -0.77 -8.40
N LEU A 63 6.31 -1.28 -9.26
CA LEU A 63 5.50 -0.45 -10.16
C LEU A 63 4.56 0.46 -9.37
N PHE A 64 3.91 -0.05 -8.32
CA PHE A 64 3.07 0.72 -7.42
C PHE A 64 3.80 1.94 -6.85
N PHE A 65 5.05 1.78 -6.41
CA PHE A 65 5.84 2.93 -5.93
C PHE A 65 6.30 3.86 -7.05
N ALA A 66 6.56 3.34 -8.26
CA ALA A 66 7.03 4.13 -9.39
C ALA A 66 5.92 4.95 -10.09
N GLU A 67 4.67 4.46 -10.10
CA GLU A 67 3.56 5.07 -10.84
C GLU A 67 2.60 5.92 -9.99
N GLY A 68 2.99 6.30 -8.77
CA GLY A 68 2.18 7.14 -7.89
C GLY A 68 1.09 6.39 -7.13
N GLN A 69 1.38 5.17 -6.69
CA GLN A 69 0.57 4.39 -5.74
C GLN A 69 -0.83 4.01 -6.24
N ASN A 70 -0.94 3.61 -7.51
CA ASN A 70 -2.20 3.14 -8.08
C ASN A 70 -2.75 1.90 -7.33
N PRO A 71 -3.96 1.98 -6.72
CA PRO A 71 -4.52 0.87 -5.95
C PRO A 71 -4.75 -0.40 -6.78
N LYS A 72 -4.93 -0.29 -8.11
CA LYS A 72 -5.09 -1.47 -8.98
C LYS A 72 -3.80 -2.29 -9.03
N THR A 73 -2.65 -1.63 -9.09
CA THR A 73 -1.33 -2.26 -9.18
C THR A 73 -0.96 -2.92 -7.85
N LEU A 74 -1.31 -2.30 -6.72
CA LEU A 74 -1.17 -2.95 -5.41
C LEU A 74 -2.00 -4.24 -5.33
N LYS A 75 -3.26 -4.22 -5.81
CA LYS A 75 -4.09 -5.44 -5.87
C LYS A 75 -3.49 -6.53 -6.74
N GLN A 76 -2.82 -6.18 -7.84
CA GLN A 76 -2.11 -7.14 -8.69
C GLN A 76 -0.91 -7.75 -7.97
N ALA A 77 -0.13 -6.94 -7.24
CA ALA A 77 0.96 -7.43 -6.39
C ALA A 77 0.44 -8.43 -5.35
N MET A 78 -0.65 -8.08 -4.67
CA MET A 78 -1.29 -8.94 -3.67
C MET A 78 -1.78 -10.25 -4.26
N SER A 79 -2.43 -10.22 -5.43
CA SER A 79 -2.86 -11.44 -6.11
C SER A 79 -1.68 -12.35 -6.46
N ALA A 80 -0.55 -11.78 -6.90
CA ALA A 80 0.64 -12.55 -7.24
C ALA A 80 1.29 -13.18 -5.99
N TYR A 81 1.42 -12.44 -4.89
CA TYR A 81 1.92 -13.00 -3.63
C TYR A 81 1.01 -14.09 -3.07
N ASN A 82 -0.32 -13.90 -3.13
CA ASN A 82 -1.28 -14.90 -2.66
C ASN A 82 -1.24 -16.18 -3.48
N GLN A 83 -0.86 -16.10 -4.76
CA GLN A 83 -0.60 -17.28 -5.56
C GLN A 83 0.77 -17.90 -5.22
N ALA A 84 1.80 -17.08 -4.99
CA ALA A 84 3.14 -17.55 -4.63
C ALA A 84 3.17 -18.39 -3.35
N VAL A 85 2.46 -17.95 -2.30
CA VAL A 85 2.45 -18.62 -0.99
C VAL A 85 1.75 -19.98 -0.98
N ARG A 86 1.06 -20.34 -2.07
CA ARG A 86 0.46 -21.67 -2.25
C ARG A 86 1.50 -22.73 -2.65
N ASP A 87 2.64 -22.32 -3.18
CA ASP A 87 3.75 -23.21 -3.51
C ASP A 87 4.50 -23.61 -2.22
N PRO A 88 4.63 -24.92 -1.92
CA PRO A 88 5.34 -25.43 -0.75
C PRO A 88 6.81 -24.99 -0.65
N VAL A 89 7.46 -24.69 -1.76
CA VAL A 89 8.86 -24.22 -1.78
C VAL A 89 8.89 -22.72 -1.54
N ALA A 90 8.13 -21.95 -2.31
CA ALA A 90 8.16 -20.49 -2.22
C ALA A 90 7.67 -19.95 -0.87
N LYS A 91 6.71 -20.62 -0.21
CA LYS A 91 6.23 -20.23 1.12
C LYS A 91 7.30 -20.28 2.23
N ASN A 92 8.44 -20.95 1.99
CA ASN A 92 9.55 -20.97 2.95
C ASN A 92 10.57 -19.86 2.65
N ASN A 93 10.29 -18.96 1.71
CA ASN A 93 11.13 -17.80 1.41
C ASN A 93 10.76 -16.61 2.34
N PRO A 94 11.67 -16.14 3.22
CA PRO A 94 11.41 -15.00 4.10
C PRO A 94 11.09 -13.71 3.31
N ASP A 95 11.76 -13.45 2.18
CA ASP A 95 11.53 -12.26 1.35
C ASP A 95 10.09 -12.18 0.84
N LEU A 96 9.49 -13.33 0.52
CA LEU A 96 8.11 -13.39 0.05
C LEU A 96 7.14 -12.89 1.13
N HIS A 97 7.32 -13.36 2.36
CA HIS A 97 6.49 -12.95 3.49
C HIS A 97 6.69 -11.49 3.85
N PHE A 98 7.93 -11.00 3.83
CA PHE A 98 8.23 -9.60 4.08
C PHE A 98 7.64 -8.67 3.02
N ASN A 99 7.85 -8.96 1.73
CA ASN A 99 7.33 -8.10 0.66
C ASN A 99 5.79 -8.14 0.57
N ARG A 100 5.18 -9.29 0.87
CA ARG A 100 3.73 -9.41 1.01
C ARG A 100 3.21 -8.58 2.20
N ALA A 101 3.90 -8.61 3.34
CA ALA A 101 3.57 -7.79 4.50
C ALA A 101 3.65 -6.29 4.21
N ILE A 102 4.68 -5.85 3.47
CA ILE A 102 4.77 -4.46 3.00
C ILE A 102 3.56 -4.10 2.12
N ALA A 103 3.17 -4.97 1.21
CA ALA A 103 2.01 -4.71 0.36
C ALA A 103 0.69 -4.66 1.16
N TYR A 104 0.50 -5.52 2.17
CA TYR A 104 -0.64 -5.45 3.09
C TYR A 104 -0.64 -4.18 3.94
N LYS A 105 0.54 -3.75 4.42
CA LYS A 105 0.72 -2.50 5.16
C LYS A 105 0.22 -1.29 4.36
N TYR A 106 0.57 -1.20 3.08
CA TYR A 106 0.07 -0.14 2.19
C TYR A 106 -1.39 -0.32 1.73
N GLN A 107 -1.99 -1.48 1.99
CA GLN A 107 -3.42 -1.71 1.82
C GLN A 107 -4.21 -1.43 3.11
N GLU A 108 -3.54 -0.96 4.17
CA GLU A 108 -4.08 -0.78 5.51
C GLU A 108 -4.61 -2.09 6.16
N ASP A 109 -4.19 -3.26 5.66
CA ASP A 109 -4.47 -4.56 6.28
C ASP A 109 -3.37 -4.90 7.28
N TYR A 110 -3.43 -4.23 8.42
CA TYR A 110 -2.36 -4.25 9.41
C TYR A 110 -2.18 -5.59 10.10
N GLN A 111 -3.24 -6.40 10.22
CA GLN A 111 -3.14 -7.73 10.81
C GLN A 111 -2.29 -8.64 9.92
N GLU A 112 -2.62 -8.73 8.63
CA GLU A 112 -1.89 -9.55 7.66
C GLU A 112 -0.44 -9.06 7.48
N ALA A 113 -0.21 -7.75 7.59
CA ALA A 113 1.14 -7.19 7.59
C ALA A 113 1.97 -7.67 8.79
N LEU A 114 1.44 -7.60 10.01
CA LEU A 114 2.11 -8.07 11.22
C LEU A 114 2.40 -9.58 11.17
N GLU A 115 1.41 -10.37 10.75
CA GLU A 115 1.58 -11.82 10.58
C GLU A 115 2.64 -12.16 9.53
N GLY A 116 2.70 -11.41 8.44
CA GLY A 116 3.72 -11.58 7.40
C GLY A 116 5.14 -11.22 7.88
N PHE A 117 5.31 -10.12 8.63
CA PHE A 117 6.62 -9.80 9.22
C PHE A 117 7.05 -10.85 10.26
N SER A 118 6.13 -11.29 11.11
CA SER A 118 6.40 -12.36 12.09
C SER A 118 6.81 -13.67 11.40
N THR A 119 6.16 -14.02 10.29
CA THR A 119 6.53 -15.20 9.49
C THR A 119 7.91 -15.06 8.85
N ALA A 120 8.23 -13.90 8.28
CA ALA A 120 9.54 -13.64 7.69
C ALA A 120 10.67 -13.76 8.74
N LYS A 121 10.46 -13.20 9.94
CA LYS A 121 11.35 -13.32 11.10
C LYS A 121 11.53 -14.77 11.56
N ALA A 122 10.48 -15.59 11.49
CA ALA A 122 10.56 -17.01 11.88
C ALA A 122 11.32 -17.85 10.86
N LEU A 123 11.30 -17.47 9.58
CA LEU A 123 12.01 -18.16 8.50
C LEU A 123 13.49 -17.76 8.41
N ASP A 124 13.82 -16.52 8.78
CA ASP A 124 15.20 -16.02 8.89
C ASP A 124 15.34 -15.17 10.16
N CYS A 125 15.93 -15.77 11.20
CA CYS A 125 16.06 -15.14 12.51
C CYS A 125 17.18 -14.09 12.59
N ASP A 126 18.13 -14.11 11.66
CA ASP A 126 19.26 -13.17 11.62
C ASP A 126 18.90 -11.90 10.85
N TRP A 127 17.82 -11.93 10.06
CA TRP A 127 17.32 -10.77 9.34
C TRP A 127 16.51 -9.84 10.25
N LEU A 128 17.10 -8.69 10.59
CA LEU A 128 16.47 -7.67 11.44
C LEU A 128 15.37 -6.86 10.75
N GLY A 129 15.33 -6.83 9.41
CA GLY A 129 14.38 -6.02 8.64
C GLY A 129 12.90 -6.25 9.02
N PRO A 130 12.41 -7.50 9.07
CA PRO A 130 11.06 -7.82 9.53
C PRO A 130 10.80 -7.38 10.97
N VAL A 131 11.77 -7.54 11.87
CA VAL A 131 11.65 -7.14 13.29
C VAL A 131 11.44 -5.64 13.42
N GLU A 132 12.23 -4.85 12.67
CA GLU A 132 12.13 -3.39 12.65
C GLU A 132 10.78 -2.93 12.09
N GLN A 133 10.30 -3.54 10.99
CA GLN A 133 9.00 -3.18 10.40
C GLN A 133 7.82 -3.58 11.29
N GLU A 134 7.86 -4.76 11.90
CA GLU A 134 6.83 -5.24 12.83
C GLU A 134 6.73 -4.31 14.05
N THR A 135 7.87 -3.98 14.67
CA THR A 135 7.93 -3.10 15.83
C THR A 135 7.42 -1.71 15.48
N ARG A 136 7.88 -1.14 14.36
CA ARG A 136 7.41 0.18 13.90
C ARG A 136 5.90 0.19 13.68
N LEU A 137 5.34 -0.85 13.07
CA LEU A 137 3.92 -0.92 12.80
C LEU A 137 3.11 -1.04 14.11
N LEU A 138 3.56 -1.87 15.06
CA LEU A 138 2.95 -1.99 16.38
C LEU A 138 2.98 -0.66 17.14
N ASP A 139 4.11 0.04 17.15
CA ASP A 139 4.25 1.35 17.80
C ASP A 139 3.30 2.38 17.18
N PHE A 140 3.19 2.38 15.85
CA PHE A 140 2.26 3.26 15.13
C PHE A 140 0.80 2.98 15.52
N LEU A 141 0.37 1.72 15.48
CA LEU A 141 -1.01 1.34 15.79
C LEU A 141 -1.34 1.57 17.28
N THR A 142 -0.38 1.38 18.16
CA THR A 142 -0.52 1.67 19.60
C THR A 142 -0.70 3.17 19.82
N GLN A 143 0.09 4.01 19.16
CA GLN A 143 -0.07 5.46 19.24
C GLN A 143 -1.41 5.91 18.63
N LEU A 144 -1.82 5.32 17.50
CA LEU A 144 -3.08 5.61 16.84
C LEU A 144 -4.28 5.32 17.73
N THR A 145 -4.33 4.12 18.33
CA THR A 145 -5.42 3.70 19.22
C THR A 145 -5.43 4.51 20.53
N MET A 146 -4.27 4.83 21.09
CA MET A 146 -4.16 5.72 22.25
C MET A 146 -4.70 7.13 21.95
N LEU A 147 -4.32 7.72 20.82
CA LEU A 147 -4.77 9.07 20.45
C LEU A 147 -6.25 9.08 20.07
N GLN A 148 -6.75 8.02 19.43
CA GLN A 148 -8.16 7.89 19.11
C GLN A 148 -9.03 7.81 20.39
N SER A 149 -8.64 6.98 21.35
CA SER A 149 -9.37 6.83 22.64
C SER A 149 -9.29 8.08 23.53
N SER A 150 -8.18 8.84 23.46
CA SER A 150 -8.00 10.08 24.23
C SER A 150 -8.45 11.35 23.48
N HIS A 151 -9.03 11.21 22.29
CA HIS A 151 -9.38 12.33 21.40
C HIS A 151 -8.21 13.32 21.19
N GLY A 152 -7.03 12.80 20.89
CA GLY A 152 -5.80 13.59 20.72
C GLY A 152 -5.30 14.22 22.01
N LYS A 153 -5.61 13.62 23.18
CA LYS A 153 -5.34 14.17 24.51
C LYS A 153 -5.97 15.55 24.74
N MET A 154 -7.06 15.86 24.02
CA MET A 154 -7.74 17.14 24.10
C MET A 154 -8.81 17.15 25.20
N LYS A 155 -8.90 18.26 25.94
CA LYS A 155 -10.00 18.47 26.91
C LYS A 155 -11.34 18.59 26.17
N ALA A 156 -12.40 18.01 26.75
CA ALA A 156 -13.76 18.02 26.18
C ALA A 156 -14.25 19.43 25.76
N LYS A 157 -13.99 20.46 26.59
CA LYS A 157 -14.34 21.85 26.26
C LYS A 157 -13.69 22.34 24.96
N LYS A 158 -12.43 21.97 24.70
CA LYS A 158 -11.71 22.36 23.47
C LYS A 158 -12.27 21.61 22.26
N LEU A 159 -12.63 20.33 22.40
CA LEU A 159 -13.28 19.55 21.35
C LEU A 159 -14.64 20.15 20.96
N ILE A 160 -15.47 20.52 21.94
CA ILE A 160 -16.76 21.19 21.69
C ILE A 160 -16.55 22.51 20.94
N ASN A 161 -15.55 23.31 21.33
CA ASN A 161 -15.23 24.56 20.64
C ASN A 161 -14.75 24.34 19.20
N LEU A 162 -13.92 23.31 18.95
CA LEU A 162 -13.49 22.95 17.59
C LEU A 162 -14.67 22.47 16.74
N SER A 163 -15.56 21.67 17.30
CA SER A 163 -16.76 21.20 16.59
C SER A 163 -17.68 22.37 16.22
N LYS A 164 -17.89 23.32 17.15
CA LYS A 164 -18.68 24.54 16.90
C LYS A 164 -18.04 25.50 15.91
N SER A 165 -16.73 25.47 15.72
CA SER A 165 -16.04 26.36 14.79
C SER A 165 -16.05 25.87 13.34
N ILE A 166 -16.58 24.66 13.07
CA ILE A 166 -16.77 24.14 11.72
C ILE A 166 -17.83 24.97 10.99
N LYS A 167 -17.44 25.57 9.88
CA LYS A 167 -18.31 26.40 9.02
C LYS A 167 -18.51 25.75 7.67
N GLU A 168 -19.53 26.18 6.94
CA GLU A 168 -19.76 25.74 5.57
C GLU A 168 -18.62 26.16 4.62
N SER A 169 -18.00 27.31 4.87
CA SER A 169 -16.80 27.76 4.15
C SER A 169 -15.60 26.82 4.32
N ASP A 170 -15.56 25.98 5.37
CA ASP A 170 -14.48 25.01 5.56
C ASP A 170 -14.54 23.86 4.54
N LEU A 171 -15.64 23.72 3.79
CA LEU A 171 -15.75 22.77 2.68
C LEU A 171 -14.98 23.22 1.43
N GLY A 172 -14.55 24.48 1.35
CA GLY A 172 -13.81 25.03 0.21
C GLY A 172 -14.50 24.76 -1.13
N PRO A 173 -13.86 24.06 -2.08
CA PRO A 173 -14.43 23.80 -3.41
C PRO A 173 -15.66 22.87 -3.40
N TYR A 174 -15.99 22.24 -2.26
CA TYR A 174 -17.14 21.36 -2.08
C TYR A 174 -18.35 22.08 -1.43
N GLN A 175 -18.24 23.39 -1.21
CA GLN A 175 -19.32 24.21 -0.65
C GLN A 175 -20.55 24.25 -1.59
N GLY A 176 -21.76 24.35 -1.01
CA GLY A 176 -22.98 24.49 -1.81
C GLY A 176 -23.49 23.19 -2.43
N GLY A 177 -22.94 22.05 -2.01
CA GLY A 177 -23.47 20.73 -2.35
C GLY A 177 -23.11 20.23 -3.75
N ASN A 178 -22.14 20.85 -4.42
CA ASN A 178 -21.66 20.41 -5.74
C ASN A 178 -20.14 20.56 -5.83
N TYR A 179 -19.52 19.75 -6.69
CA TYR A 179 -18.12 19.89 -7.08
C TYR A 179 -17.99 19.77 -8.59
N THR A 180 -17.32 20.73 -9.21
CA THR A 180 -17.02 20.70 -10.64
C THR A 180 -15.53 20.40 -10.81
N ALA A 181 -15.23 19.25 -11.42
CA ALA A 181 -13.86 18.86 -11.73
C ALA A 181 -13.30 19.69 -12.90
N ASP A 182 -11.98 19.68 -13.07
CA ASP A 182 -11.27 20.44 -14.12
C ASP A 182 -11.71 20.08 -15.55
N ASN A 183 -12.32 18.91 -15.74
CA ASN A 183 -12.90 18.46 -17.00
C ASN A 183 -14.34 18.96 -17.24
N GLY A 184 -14.85 19.86 -16.41
CA GLY A 184 -16.19 20.46 -16.51
C GLY A 184 -17.34 19.60 -15.99
N ARG A 185 -17.07 18.40 -15.46
CA ARG A 185 -18.13 17.54 -14.89
C ARG A 185 -18.47 17.98 -13.48
N THR A 186 -19.76 18.28 -13.26
CA THR A 186 -20.30 18.59 -11.94
C THR A 186 -20.91 17.35 -11.29
N VAL A 187 -20.64 17.17 -10.00
CA VAL A 187 -21.17 16.08 -9.18
C VAL A 187 -21.85 16.68 -7.96
N GLU A 188 -23.07 16.24 -7.67
CA GLU A 188 -23.79 16.60 -6.45
C GLU A 188 -23.24 15.87 -5.23
N LEU A 189 -23.05 16.59 -4.13
CA LEU A 189 -22.47 16.12 -2.88
C LEU A 189 -23.42 16.36 -1.72
N LYS A 190 -23.68 15.30 -0.97
CA LYS A 190 -24.47 15.35 0.27
C LYS A 190 -23.53 15.37 1.46
N LYS A 191 -23.66 16.42 2.28
CA LYS A 191 -22.95 16.50 3.56
C LYS A 191 -23.48 15.42 4.50
N LYS A 192 -22.58 14.59 5.05
CA LYS A 192 -22.91 13.58 6.05
C LYS A 192 -22.07 13.73 7.31
N MET A 193 -22.58 13.21 8.43
CA MET A 193 -21.76 13.02 9.62
C MET A 193 -20.85 11.80 9.44
N PHE A 194 -19.68 11.81 10.10
CA PHE A 194 -18.75 10.70 10.02
C PHE A 194 -19.39 9.35 10.42
N LYS A 195 -20.29 9.36 11.42
CA LYS A 195 -21.04 8.17 11.89
C LYS A 195 -22.02 7.58 10.87
N GLU A 196 -22.34 8.31 9.80
CA GLU A 196 -23.30 7.90 8.76
C GLU A 196 -22.59 7.26 7.56
N LEU A 197 -21.26 7.29 7.54
CA LEU A 197 -20.47 6.68 6.49
C LEU A 197 -20.52 5.16 6.58
N GLN A 198 -20.42 4.52 5.42
CA GLN A 198 -20.29 3.06 5.31
C GLN A 198 -18.83 2.70 5.02
N PRO A 199 -18.37 1.49 5.39
CA PRO A 199 -17.07 0.99 4.95
C PRO A 199 -16.91 1.07 3.42
N GLY A 200 -15.74 1.48 2.96
CA GLY A 200 -15.42 1.64 1.53
C GLY A 200 -15.82 3.00 0.94
N VAL A 201 -16.01 3.02 -0.39
CA VAL A 201 -16.20 4.28 -1.14
C VAL A 201 -17.62 4.82 -0.96
N ASN A 202 -17.74 5.98 -0.32
CA ASN A 202 -19.01 6.70 -0.12
C ASN A 202 -19.23 7.69 -1.27
N LYS A 203 -19.93 7.28 -2.33
CA LYS A 203 -20.20 8.15 -3.51
C LYS A 203 -21.11 9.33 -3.14
N HIS A 204 -20.98 10.45 -3.86
CA HIS A 204 -21.82 11.65 -3.72
C HIS A 204 -21.90 12.17 -2.28
N THR A 205 -20.83 12.00 -1.50
CA THR A 205 -20.80 12.29 -0.07
C THR A 205 -19.62 13.19 0.23
N VAL A 206 -19.83 14.19 1.09
CA VAL A 206 -18.76 15.04 1.62
C VAL A 206 -18.84 15.08 3.14
N ILE A 207 -17.68 15.10 3.79
CA ILE A 207 -17.54 15.29 5.23
C ILE A 207 -16.58 16.46 5.50
N VAL A 208 -16.70 17.06 6.67
CA VAL A 208 -15.80 18.11 7.14
C VAL A 208 -15.51 17.88 8.61
N GLY A 209 -14.26 18.09 9.01
CA GLY A 209 -13.80 17.92 10.39
C GLY A 209 -12.65 18.84 10.71
N LYS A 210 -12.20 18.80 11.96
CA LYS A 210 -10.97 19.48 12.42
C LYS A 210 -9.96 18.43 12.86
N VAL A 211 -8.69 18.67 12.57
CA VAL A 211 -7.60 17.82 13.03
C VAL A 211 -7.44 18.00 14.54
N VAL A 212 -7.46 16.89 15.29
CA VAL A 212 -7.30 16.87 16.76
C VAL A 212 -5.91 16.40 17.20
N CYS A 213 -5.24 15.59 16.37
CA CYS A 213 -3.88 15.12 16.57
C CYS A 213 -3.26 14.72 15.23
N THR A 214 -1.93 14.61 15.22
CA THR A 214 -1.14 14.14 14.08
C THR A 214 -0.16 13.08 14.56
N ILE A 215 0.01 12.01 13.78
CA ILE A 215 1.02 10.99 14.03
C ILE A 215 2.04 11.08 12.92
N SER A 216 3.27 11.38 13.29
CA SER A 216 4.41 11.34 12.36
C SER A 216 4.74 9.89 12.04
N HIS A 217 4.94 9.60 10.76
CA HIS A 217 5.53 8.36 10.28
C HIS A 217 6.81 8.71 9.51
N VAL A 218 7.76 7.78 9.47
CA VAL A 218 9.06 8.01 8.82
C VAL A 218 9.02 7.64 7.34
N ASP A 219 8.05 6.82 6.93
CA ASP A 219 7.88 6.46 5.53
C ASP A 219 7.42 7.71 4.75
N PRO A 220 7.87 7.91 3.50
CA PRO A 220 7.52 9.10 2.72
C PRO A 220 6.05 9.12 2.27
N ILE A 221 5.36 7.99 2.43
CA ILE A 221 3.97 7.78 2.05
C ILE A 221 3.22 7.37 3.31
N PRO A 222 2.09 8.03 3.65
CA PRO A 222 1.26 7.63 4.77
C PRO A 222 0.83 6.16 4.65
N LEU A 223 0.85 5.50 5.80
CA LEU A 223 0.35 4.12 5.98
C LEU A 223 -1.13 4.04 5.64
#